data_AF-A0A9E4V8T1-F1
#
_entry.id   AF-A0A9E4V8T1-F1
#
_cell.length_a   1.000
_cell.length_b   1.000
_cell.length_c   1.000
_cell.angle_alpha   90.00
_cell.angle_beta   90.00
_cell.angle_gamma   90.00
#
_symmetry.space_group_name_H-M   'P 1'
#
loop_
_entity.id
_entity.type
_entity.pdbx_description
1 polymer ?
#
loop_
_entity_poly.entity_id
_entity_poly.type
_entity_poly.pdbx_seq_one_letter_code
_entity_poly.pdbx_strand_id
1 'polypeptide(L)'
;VAAFDVDKEKVGKDVSEAIFSGQNNTVKFADVPHLGVKVERGMTHDGIGKYLANVIEKAPGPTADIVKILKEREVDVVINYLPVGSEEATKWYVEQILKAGVGMVNCIPVFIAREPYWQHRFEDAGVPIVGDDIKSQVGATITHRVLTNLFLDRGVKIERTYQLNFGGNTDFLNMLERERLESKKESKTNAVTSQIPYDLGEGNVHVGPSDYVPWLTDRKWCHIRIEGRTFGDVPLNLELKLEVWDSPNSAGVVVDAVRCAKLAMDRGISGQIPGPSAYFMKSPAVQTTDDLARDMVEAFIAGEDIPAPTATTPAAKDQGSA
;
A
#
# COMPACT_ATOMS: atom_id res chain seq x y z
N VAL A 1 8.84 22.27 -3.76
CA VAL A 1 8.44 20.93 -3.25
C VAL A 1 9.10 19.85 -4.11
N ALA A 2 9.84 18.90 -3.52
CA ALA A 2 10.88 18.11 -4.19
C ALA A 2 10.40 16.79 -4.83
N ALA A 3 11.25 16.18 -5.66
CA ALA A 3 11.08 14.81 -6.15
C ALA A 3 12.45 14.12 -6.28
N PHE A 4 12.49 12.82 -6.02
CA PHE A 4 13.72 12.02 -6.06
C PHE A 4 13.48 10.74 -6.85
N ASP A 5 14.38 10.41 -7.76
CA ASP A 5 14.35 9.16 -8.52
C ASP A 5 15.79 8.67 -8.76
N VAL A 6 15.93 7.46 -9.29
CA VAL A 6 17.21 6.81 -9.59
C VAL A 6 17.35 6.48 -11.07
N ASP A 7 16.28 6.59 -11.85
CA ASP A 7 16.25 6.34 -13.29
C ASP A 7 16.87 7.52 -14.06
N LYS A 8 17.82 7.22 -14.96
CA LYS A 8 18.45 8.23 -15.84
C LYS A 8 17.45 8.98 -16.70
N GLU A 9 16.31 8.37 -17.02
CA GLU A 9 15.30 8.96 -17.87
C GLU A 9 14.38 9.92 -17.11
N LYS A 10 14.50 9.99 -15.77
CA LYS A 10 13.73 10.89 -14.90
C LYS A 10 14.60 11.92 -14.22
N VAL A 11 15.74 11.50 -13.66
CA VAL A 11 16.65 12.39 -12.94
C VAL A 11 17.08 13.53 -13.87
N GLY A 12 16.85 14.75 -13.42
CA GLY A 12 17.20 15.95 -14.15
C GLY A 12 16.06 16.63 -14.89
N LYS A 13 14.93 15.94 -15.11
CA LYS A 13 13.73 16.51 -15.75
C LYS A 13 12.86 17.25 -14.76
N ASP A 14 11.97 18.11 -15.25
CA ASP A 14 10.86 18.61 -14.44
C ASP A 14 9.92 17.47 -14.06
N VAL A 15 9.30 17.54 -12.89
CA VAL A 15 8.29 16.56 -12.46
C VAL A 15 7.17 16.42 -13.50
N SER A 16 6.71 17.50 -14.15
CA SER A 16 5.65 17.43 -15.16
C SER A 16 6.04 16.57 -16.38
N GLU A 17 7.33 16.41 -16.66
CA GLU A 17 7.86 15.57 -17.73
C GLU A 17 8.24 14.17 -17.23
N ALA A 18 8.84 14.10 -16.04
CA ALA A 18 9.32 12.86 -15.44
C ALA A 18 8.18 11.87 -15.15
N ILE A 19 6.98 12.35 -14.79
CA ILE A 19 5.80 11.50 -14.58
C ILE A 19 5.35 10.75 -15.83
N PHE A 20 5.73 11.21 -17.03
CA PHE A 20 5.45 10.55 -18.31
C PHE A 20 6.72 9.96 -18.97
N SER A 21 7.82 9.86 -18.23
CA SER A 21 9.11 9.40 -18.73
C SER A 21 9.42 7.95 -18.35
N GLY A 22 10.27 7.32 -19.15
CA GLY A 22 10.74 5.95 -18.99
C GLY A 22 9.63 4.93 -18.98
N GLN A 23 9.60 4.07 -17.96
CA GLN A 23 8.65 2.96 -17.89
C GLN A 23 7.28 3.35 -17.31
N ASN A 24 7.03 4.64 -17.05
CA ASN A 24 5.73 5.11 -16.58
C ASN A 24 4.68 4.99 -17.70
N ASN A 25 3.58 4.28 -17.42
CA ASN A 25 2.60 3.91 -18.46
C ASN A 25 1.14 3.93 -17.97
N THR A 26 0.85 4.78 -16.98
CA THR A 26 -0.52 5.01 -16.50
C THR A 26 -1.35 5.86 -17.45
N VAL A 27 -2.67 5.84 -17.26
CA VAL A 27 -3.60 6.65 -18.04
C VAL A 27 -3.38 8.13 -17.77
N LYS A 28 -3.25 8.91 -18.85
CA LYS A 28 -3.22 10.37 -18.75
C LYS A 28 -4.65 10.89 -18.67
N PHE A 29 -5.03 11.39 -17.50
CA PHE A 29 -6.36 11.98 -17.26
C PHE A 29 -6.35 13.51 -17.19
N ALA A 30 -5.17 14.14 -17.13
CA ALA A 30 -5.00 15.58 -17.12
C ALA A 30 -3.65 15.99 -17.72
N ASP A 31 -3.58 17.21 -18.23
CA ASP A 31 -2.31 17.88 -18.55
C ASP A 31 -1.71 18.48 -17.27
N VAL A 32 -0.40 18.30 -17.08
CA VAL A 32 0.33 18.86 -15.94
C VAL A 32 1.22 19.99 -16.45
N PRO A 33 1.00 21.25 -16.00
CA PRO A 33 1.85 22.36 -16.41
C PRO A 33 3.27 22.17 -15.85
N HIS A 34 4.24 22.82 -16.48
CA HIS A 34 5.62 22.83 -15.99
C HIS A 34 5.67 23.42 -14.56
N LEU A 35 6.25 22.66 -13.62
CA LEU A 35 6.22 23.01 -12.19
C LEU A 35 7.48 23.74 -11.70
N GLY A 36 8.56 23.75 -12.48
CA GLY A 36 9.87 24.25 -12.05
C GLY A 36 10.52 23.36 -10.97
N VAL A 37 10.06 22.12 -10.83
CA VAL A 37 10.55 21.15 -9.84
C VAL A 37 11.35 20.09 -10.57
N LYS A 38 12.67 20.15 -10.43
CA LYS A 38 13.56 19.15 -10.98
C LYS A 38 13.56 17.87 -10.13
N VAL A 39 13.56 16.71 -10.78
CA VAL A 39 13.80 15.41 -10.14
C VAL A 39 15.28 15.27 -9.81
N GLU A 40 15.58 15.15 -8.52
CA GLU A 40 16.93 15.04 -7.99
C GLU A 40 17.38 13.58 -7.91
N ARG A 41 18.70 13.36 -7.93
CA ARG A 41 19.27 12.01 -7.81
C ARG A 41 19.07 11.47 -6.39
N GLY A 42 18.15 10.53 -6.23
CA GLY A 42 17.88 9.85 -4.96
C GLY A 42 18.96 8.85 -4.55
N MET A 43 18.84 8.19 -3.40
CA MET A 43 19.65 7.01 -3.06
C MET A 43 19.07 5.75 -3.71
N THR A 44 19.94 4.87 -4.23
CA THR A 44 19.48 3.64 -4.90
C THR A 44 19.27 2.46 -3.94
N HIS A 45 20.26 2.09 -3.11
CA HIS A 45 20.22 0.86 -2.28
C HIS A 45 19.62 -0.35 -3.04
N ASP A 46 18.68 -1.05 -2.42
CA ASP A 46 17.90 -2.19 -2.93
C ASP A 46 16.65 -1.77 -3.73
N GLY A 47 16.59 -0.49 -4.13
CA GLY A 47 15.55 0.14 -4.94
C GLY A 47 15.34 -0.46 -6.33
N ILE A 48 16.37 -1.08 -6.92
CA ILE A 48 16.30 -1.70 -8.24
C ILE A 48 16.46 -3.21 -8.10
N GLY A 49 15.37 -3.95 -8.29
CA GLY A 49 15.36 -5.41 -8.32
C GLY A 49 15.92 -6.01 -9.60
N LYS A 50 16.01 -7.35 -9.64
CA LYS A 50 16.59 -8.12 -10.75
C LYS A 50 15.89 -7.82 -12.07
N TYR A 51 14.55 -7.79 -12.06
CA TYR A 51 13.78 -7.54 -13.28
C TYR A 51 13.80 -6.05 -13.67
N LEU A 52 13.77 -5.14 -12.69
CA LEU A 52 13.86 -3.71 -12.93
C LEU A 52 15.21 -3.30 -13.52
N ALA A 53 16.30 -3.96 -13.13
CA ALA A 53 17.64 -3.71 -13.67
C ALA A 53 17.75 -3.93 -15.19
N ASN A 54 16.83 -4.70 -15.78
CA ASN A 54 16.80 -4.94 -17.24
C ASN A 54 16.10 -3.82 -18.02
N VAL A 55 15.30 -2.98 -17.35
CA VAL A 55 14.46 -1.95 -17.99
C VAL A 55 14.72 -0.54 -17.47
N ILE A 56 15.45 -0.40 -16.37
CA ILE A 56 15.85 0.88 -15.78
C ILE A 56 17.37 0.98 -15.77
N GLU A 57 17.90 2.04 -16.36
CA GLU A 57 19.31 2.38 -16.23
C GLU A 57 19.49 3.44 -15.15
N LYS A 58 20.35 3.13 -14.18
CA LYS A 58 20.61 4.01 -13.04
C LYS A 58 21.26 5.32 -13.47
N ALA A 59 20.69 6.44 -13.05
CA ALA A 59 21.24 7.77 -13.26
C ALA A 59 22.66 7.89 -12.67
N PRO A 60 23.60 8.51 -13.41
CA PRO A 60 24.96 8.74 -12.92
C PRO A 60 24.99 9.82 -11.83
N GLY A 61 26.14 9.94 -11.15
CA GLY A 61 26.38 10.95 -10.13
C GLY A 61 26.01 10.53 -8.70
N PRO A 62 26.40 11.34 -7.70
CA PRO A 62 26.11 11.06 -6.29
C PRO A 62 24.65 11.33 -5.95
N THR A 63 24.18 10.72 -4.86
CA THR A 63 22.90 11.05 -4.24
C THR A 63 22.90 12.51 -3.79
N ALA A 64 21.80 13.21 -4.07
CA ALA A 64 21.58 14.58 -3.63
C ALA A 64 21.45 14.67 -2.09
N ASP A 65 21.71 15.84 -1.52
CA ASP A 65 21.53 16.08 -0.08
C ASP A 65 20.03 16.20 0.24
N ILE A 66 19.41 15.06 0.55
CA ILE A 66 17.97 14.93 0.77
C ILE A 66 17.53 15.84 1.92
N VAL A 67 18.26 15.83 3.05
CA VAL A 67 17.91 16.63 4.24
C VAL A 67 17.93 18.11 3.91
N LYS A 68 18.99 18.59 3.24
CA LYS A 68 19.10 19.99 2.84
C LYS A 68 17.96 20.39 1.90
N ILE A 69 17.67 19.58 0.88
CA ILE A 69 16.61 19.86 -0.10
C ILE A 69 15.23 19.92 0.57
N LEU A 70 14.93 18.97 1.47
CA LEU A 70 13.65 18.95 2.18
C LEU A 70 13.47 20.20 3.06
N LYS A 71 14.53 20.62 3.78
CA LYS A 71 14.52 21.83 4.60
C LYS A 71 14.42 23.12 3.78
N GLU A 72 15.27 23.28 2.76
CA GLU A 72 15.30 24.50 1.93
C GLU A 72 14.01 24.71 1.13
N ARG A 73 13.32 23.62 0.76
CA ARG A 73 12.06 23.67 0.02
C ARG A 73 10.83 23.59 0.93
N GLU A 74 11.02 23.70 2.25
CA GLU A 74 9.96 23.72 3.27
C GLU A 74 8.93 22.58 3.04
N VAL A 75 9.44 21.36 2.84
CA VAL A 75 8.57 20.21 2.57
C VAL A 75 7.89 19.77 3.85
N ASP A 76 6.56 19.67 3.84
CA ASP A 76 5.81 19.18 5.00
C ASP A 76 5.72 17.65 5.05
N VAL A 77 5.43 17.01 3.91
CA VAL A 77 5.15 15.56 3.83
C VAL A 77 5.88 14.93 2.66
N VAL A 78 6.55 13.81 2.90
CA VAL A 78 7.15 12.95 1.86
C VAL A 78 6.29 11.71 1.63
N ILE A 79 6.08 11.37 0.36
CA ILE A 79 5.38 10.15 -0.05
C ILE A 79 6.40 9.13 -0.52
N ASN A 80 6.40 7.93 0.06
CA ASN A 80 7.27 6.84 -0.35
C ASN A 80 6.57 5.93 -1.36
N TYR A 81 7.05 5.94 -2.60
CA TYR A 81 6.63 5.04 -3.68
C TYR A 81 7.80 4.22 -4.25
N LEU A 82 8.78 3.89 -3.41
CA LEU A 82 9.85 2.98 -3.82
C LEU A 82 9.28 1.61 -4.26
N PRO A 83 10.03 0.83 -5.06
CA PRO A 83 9.59 -0.51 -5.44
C PRO A 83 9.41 -1.45 -4.24
N VAL A 84 8.54 -2.46 -4.40
CA VAL A 84 8.35 -3.51 -3.39
C VAL A 84 9.68 -4.22 -3.11
N GLY A 85 9.97 -4.45 -1.84
CA GLY A 85 11.20 -5.09 -1.37
C GLY A 85 12.38 -4.12 -1.16
N SER A 86 12.18 -2.81 -1.31
CA SER A 86 13.22 -1.80 -1.06
C SER A 86 13.32 -1.42 0.42
N GLU A 87 13.77 -2.36 1.25
CA GLU A 87 13.89 -2.18 2.69
C GLU A 87 15.00 -1.22 3.10
N GLU A 88 16.21 -1.44 2.59
CA GLU A 88 17.37 -0.60 2.91
C GLU A 88 17.15 0.83 2.43
N ALA A 89 16.64 0.98 1.20
CA ALA A 89 16.32 2.29 0.64
C ALA A 89 15.30 3.01 1.51
N THR A 90 14.20 2.34 1.88
CA THR A 90 13.13 2.94 2.68
C THR A 90 13.62 3.36 4.05
N LYS A 91 14.31 2.47 4.78
CA LYS A 91 14.88 2.77 6.10
C LYS A 91 15.89 3.93 6.01
N TRP A 92 16.70 3.98 4.96
CA TRP A 92 17.63 5.08 4.73
C TRP A 92 16.91 6.42 4.47
N TYR A 93 15.84 6.43 3.67
CA TYR A 93 15.05 7.65 3.44
C TYR A 93 14.30 8.10 4.68
N VAL A 94 13.74 7.18 5.47
CA VAL A 94 13.11 7.48 6.77
C VAL A 94 14.08 8.25 7.66
N GLU A 95 15.34 7.82 7.75
CA GLU A 95 16.37 8.54 8.51
C GLU A 95 16.62 9.97 7.98
N GLN A 96 16.53 10.20 6.67
CA GLN A 96 16.68 11.56 6.11
C GLN A 96 15.45 12.43 6.40
N ILE A 97 14.26 11.85 6.30
CA ILE A 97 12.97 12.50 6.57
C ILE A 97 12.89 12.94 8.03
N LEU A 98 13.27 12.06 8.97
CA LEU A 98 13.32 12.37 10.40
C LEU A 98 14.30 13.52 10.70
N LYS A 99 15.50 13.50 10.10
CA LYS A 99 16.48 14.60 10.24
C LYS A 99 15.99 15.92 9.64
N ALA A 100 15.12 15.85 8.63
CA ALA A 100 14.52 17.01 8.00
C ALA A 100 13.35 17.59 8.81
N GLY A 101 12.76 16.82 9.73
CA GLY A 101 11.56 17.24 10.47
C GLY A 101 10.31 17.24 9.60
N VAL A 102 10.19 16.24 8.72
CA VAL A 102 9.11 16.14 7.72
C VAL A 102 8.24 14.91 8.00
N GLY A 103 6.93 15.01 7.79
CA GLY A 103 5.99 13.89 7.92
C GLY A 103 6.14 12.89 6.76
N MET A 104 5.62 11.67 6.93
CA MET A 104 5.73 10.62 5.91
C MET A 104 4.41 9.91 5.63
N VAL A 105 4.16 9.61 4.35
CA VAL A 105 3.16 8.63 3.91
C VAL A 105 3.88 7.45 3.27
N ASN A 106 3.82 6.28 3.90
CA ASN A 106 4.51 5.08 3.44
C ASN A 106 3.57 4.18 2.61
N CYS A 107 3.67 4.26 1.28
CA CYS A 107 2.74 3.54 0.39
C CYS A 107 3.17 2.11 0.08
N ILE A 108 4.32 1.66 0.55
CA ILE A 108 4.91 0.37 0.15
C ILE A 108 4.85 -0.63 1.32
N PRO A 109 4.94 -1.96 1.06
CA PRO A 109 4.88 -2.99 2.10
C PRO A 109 6.23 -3.21 2.80
N VAL A 110 6.91 -2.11 3.18
CA VAL A 110 8.04 -2.13 4.11
C VAL A 110 7.53 -1.58 5.44
N PHE A 111 7.65 -2.38 6.50
CA PHE A 111 7.04 -2.04 7.79
C PHE A 111 7.84 -0.93 8.48
N ILE A 112 7.19 0.21 8.68
CA ILE A 112 7.73 1.40 9.36
C ILE A 112 6.67 1.87 10.35
N ALA A 113 5.52 2.34 9.87
CA ALA A 113 4.49 2.93 10.71
C ALA A 113 3.87 1.93 11.69
N ARG A 114 3.91 0.62 11.40
CA ARG A 114 3.41 -0.42 12.31
C ARG A 114 4.44 -0.93 13.32
N GLU A 115 5.71 -0.61 13.16
CA GLU A 115 6.78 -1.13 14.02
C GLU A 115 7.04 -0.18 15.20
N PRO A 116 7.04 -0.68 16.45
CA PRO A 116 7.23 0.18 17.63
C PRO A 116 8.53 1.00 17.59
N TYR A 117 9.61 0.42 17.06
CA TYR A 117 10.89 1.12 16.92
C TYR A 117 10.76 2.40 16.10
N TRP A 118 10.15 2.33 14.92
CA TRP A 118 10.00 3.48 14.04
C TRP A 118 8.95 4.45 14.56
N GLN A 119 7.85 3.97 15.15
CA GLN A 119 6.86 4.85 15.79
C GLN A 119 7.52 5.79 16.80
N HIS A 120 8.33 5.25 17.71
CA HIS A 120 9.08 6.07 18.67
C HIS A 120 10.03 7.06 18.01
N ARG A 121 10.69 6.68 16.91
CA ARG A 121 11.57 7.61 16.16
C ARG A 121 10.79 8.77 15.55
N PHE A 122 9.57 8.55 15.06
CA PHE A 122 8.68 9.61 14.55
C PHE A 122 8.14 10.49 15.69
N GLU A 123 7.81 9.90 16.83
CA GLU A 123 7.42 10.62 18.05
C GLU A 123 8.54 11.55 18.54
N ASP A 124 9.77 11.03 18.67
CA ASP A 124 10.96 11.77 19.10
C ASP A 124 11.31 12.94 18.15
N ALA A 125 11.11 12.73 16.84
CA ALA A 125 11.33 13.75 15.83
C ALA A 125 10.18 14.77 15.74
N GLY A 126 9.07 14.55 16.47
CA GLY A 126 7.92 15.46 16.48
C GLY A 126 7.14 15.47 15.16
N VAL A 127 7.18 14.39 14.37
CA VAL A 127 6.57 14.33 13.03
C VAL A 127 5.65 13.10 12.87
N PRO A 128 4.60 13.20 12.04
CA PRO A 128 3.66 12.10 11.86
C PRO A 128 4.08 11.13 10.75
N ILE A 129 3.56 9.91 10.85
CA ILE A 129 3.59 8.91 9.78
C ILE A 129 2.21 8.27 9.55
N VAL A 130 1.84 8.11 8.28
CA VAL A 130 0.72 7.25 7.85
C VAL A 130 1.30 6.08 7.08
N GLY A 131 1.03 4.85 7.50
CA GLY A 131 1.57 3.63 6.88
C GLY A 131 1.00 2.34 7.51
N ASP A 132 1.24 1.15 6.96
CA ASP A 132 2.08 0.85 5.78
C ASP A 132 1.29 0.11 4.67
N ASP A 133 1.79 0.19 3.43
CA ASP A 133 1.19 -0.38 2.20
C ASP A 133 -0.18 0.23 1.84
N ILE A 134 -0.22 1.18 0.91
CA ILE A 134 -1.44 1.94 0.61
C ILE A 134 -2.57 1.04 0.07
N LYS A 135 -3.81 1.29 0.49
CA LYS A 135 -5.01 0.67 -0.11
C LYS A 135 -5.32 1.30 -1.47
N SER A 136 -6.05 0.55 -2.27
CA SER A 136 -6.74 1.05 -3.46
C SER A 136 -8.20 1.30 -3.11
N GLN A 137 -8.90 2.18 -3.83
CA GLN A 137 -10.33 2.43 -3.64
C GLN A 137 -11.14 1.15 -3.80
N VAL A 138 -11.00 0.47 -4.94
CA VAL A 138 -11.60 -0.85 -5.18
C VAL A 138 -10.55 -1.78 -5.76
N GLY A 139 -9.92 -2.56 -4.87
CA GLY A 139 -8.92 -3.55 -5.22
C GLY A 139 -9.46 -4.98 -5.20
N ALA A 140 -8.64 -5.91 -5.68
CA ALA A 140 -8.94 -7.33 -5.64
C ALA A 140 -9.16 -7.85 -4.20
N THR A 141 -8.31 -7.45 -3.25
CA THR A 141 -8.40 -7.93 -1.86
C THR A 141 -9.70 -7.51 -1.16
N ILE A 142 -10.14 -6.25 -1.28
CA ILE A 142 -11.40 -5.79 -0.67
C ILE A 142 -12.61 -6.44 -1.36
N THR A 143 -12.59 -6.57 -2.70
CA THR A 143 -13.65 -7.24 -3.46
C THR A 143 -13.80 -8.70 -3.02
N HIS A 144 -12.68 -9.42 -2.91
CA HIS A 144 -12.67 -10.81 -2.45
C HIS A 144 -13.21 -10.91 -1.02
N ARG A 145 -12.73 -10.06 -0.10
CA ARG A 145 -13.16 -10.06 1.30
C ARG A 145 -14.68 -9.85 1.45
N VAL A 146 -15.24 -8.86 0.74
CA VAL A 146 -16.69 -8.59 0.77
C VAL A 146 -17.49 -9.78 0.26
N LEU A 147 -17.05 -10.42 -0.83
CA LEU A 147 -17.71 -11.61 -1.37
C LEU A 147 -17.58 -12.83 -0.44
N THR A 148 -16.43 -13.01 0.19
CA THR A 148 -16.21 -14.03 1.22
C THR A 148 -17.18 -13.84 2.38
N ASN A 149 -17.30 -12.63 2.92
CA ASN A 149 -18.24 -12.33 4.00
C ASN A 149 -19.69 -12.54 3.56
N LEU A 150 -20.06 -12.12 2.35
CA LEU A 150 -21.38 -12.40 1.79
C LEU A 150 -21.70 -13.91 1.76
N PHE A 151 -20.76 -14.77 1.41
CA PHE A 151 -20.97 -16.22 1.43
C PHE A 151 -21.23 -16.70 2.87
N LEU A 152 -20.40 -16.28 3.81
CA LEU A 152 -20.49 -16.68 5.22
C LEU A 152 -21.79 -16.20 5.88
N ASP A 153 -22.16 -14.93 5.67
CA ASP A 153 -23.37 -14.30 6.21
C ASP A 153 -24.66 -14.97 5.70
N ARG A 154 -24.59 -15.63 4.53
CA ARG A 154 -25.71 -16.37 3.93
C ARG A 154 -25.66 -17.87 4.25
N GLY A 155 -24.77 -18.31 5.14
CA GLY A 155 -24.64 -19.70 5.56
C GLY A 155 -24.00 -20.61 4.50
N VAL A 156 -23.27 -20.04 3.54
CA VAL A 156 -22.56 -20.80 2.50
C VAL A 156 -21.20 -21.21 3.03
N LYS A 157 -20.93 -22.52 3.04
CA LYS A 157 -19.62 -23.05 3.42
C LYS A 157 -18.67 -22.95 2.23
N ILE A 158 -17.74 -22.00 2.27
CA ILE A 158 -16.63 -21.89 1.32
C ILE A 158 -15.71 -23.12 1.46
N GLU A 159 -15.28 -23.67 0.33
CA GLU A 159 -14.38 -24.82 0.24
C GLU A 159 -13.07 -24.50 -0.45
N ARG A 160 -13.10 -23.69 -1.51
CA ARG A 160 -11.94 -23.36 -2.34
C ARG A 160 -12.04 -21.92 -2.81
N THR A 161 -10.90 -21.25 -2.90
CA THR A 161 -10.83 -19.93 -3.51
C THR A 161 -9.48 -19.65 -4.15
N TYR A 162 -9.50 -18.88 -5.24
CA TYR A 162 -8.31 -18.24 -5.75
C TYR A 162 -8.52 -16.77 -6.06
N GLN A 163 -7.41 -16.02 -6.07
CA GLN A 163 -7.31 -14.66 -6.54
C GLN A 163 -6.03 -14.51 -7.36
N LEU A 164 -6.19 -14.50 -8.67
CA LEU A 164 -5.11 -14.33 -9.64
C LEU A 164 -5.03 -12.86 -10.04
N ASN A 165 -3.86 -12.24 -9.93
CA ASN A 165 -3.65 -10.82 -10.25
C ASN A 165 -2.53 -10.69 -11.28
N PHE A 166 -2.75 -9.95 -12.36
CA PHE A 166 -1.71 -9.65 -13.36
C PHE A 166 -1.86 -8.23 -13.91
N GLY A 167 -0.75 -7.66 -14.37
CA GLY A 167 -0.66 -6.27 -14.85
C GLY A 167 0.60 -6.07 -15.69
N GLY A 168 0.76 -4.87 -16.25
CA GLY A 168 1.81 -4.56 -17.22
C GLY A 168 2.72 -3.39 -16.84
N ASN A 169 2.71 -2.93 -15.58
CA ASN A 169 3.59 -1.87 -15.10
C ASN A 169 4.85 -2.44 -14.41
N THR A 170 5.76 -1.55 -14.04
CA THR A 170 7.01 -1.93 -13.36
C THR A 170 6.81 -2.50 -11.96
N ASP A 171 5.71 -2.17 -11.26
CA ASP A 171 5.38 -2.82 -9.99
C ASP A 171 5.10 -4.31 -10.21
N PHE A 172 4.25 -4.67 -11.17
CA PHE A 172 4.01 -6.07 -11.53
C PHE A 172 5.26 -6.80 -12.03
N LEU A 173 6.11 -6.12 -12.82
CA LEU A 173 7.38 -6.68 -13.26
C LEU A 173 8.32 -6.97 -12.07
N ASN A 174 8.42 -6.04 -11.13
CA ASN A 174 9.20 -6.21 -9.89
C ASN A 174 8.64 -7.36 -9.03
N MET A 175 7.31 -7.52 -9.02
CA MET A 175 6.63 -8.61 -8.33
C MET A 175 6.80 -9.99 -9.02
N LEU A 176 7.48 -10.12 -10.15
CA LEU A 176 7.89 -11.45 -10.63
C LEU A 176 9.04 -12.04 -9.78
N GLU A 177 9.75 -11.20 -9.03
CA GLU A 177 10.80 -11.60 -8.11
C GLU A 177 10.19 -12.16 -6.83
N ARG A 178 9.91 -13.48 -6.82
CA ARG A 178 9.25 -14.16 -5.70
C ARG A 178 9.96 -13.97 -4.35
N GLU A 179 11.29 -13.85 -4.35
CA GLU A 179 12.09 -13.59 -3.15
C GLU A 179 11.72 -12.26 -2.46
N ARG A 180 11.25 -11.26 -3.22
CA ARG A 180 10.80 -9.96 -2.68
C ARG A 180 9.34 -9.97 -2.18
N LEU A 181 8.65 -11.10 -2.26
CA LEU A 181 7.19 -11.18 -2.08
C LEU A 181 6.71 -12.01 -0.90
N GLU A 182 7.61 -12.66 -0.15
CA GLU A 182 7.24 -13.58 0.93
C GLU A 182 6.23 -12.93 1.89
N SER A 183 6.57 -11.73 2.39
CA SER A 183 5.69 -10.94 3.28
C SER A 183 4.35 -10.53 2.66
N LYS A 184 4.32 -10.23 1.34
CA LYS A 184 3.12 -9.76 0.62
C LYS A 184 2.18 -10.92 0.27
N LYS A 185 2.70 -12.13 0.05
CA LYS A 185 1.89 -13.32 -0.19
C LYS A 185 1.16 -13.74 1.08
N GLU A 186 1.86 -13.74 2.21
CA GLU A 186 1.28 -14.02 3.52
C GLU A 186 0.20 -12.99 3.87
N SER A 187 0.50 -11.69 3.75
CA SER A 187 -0.45 -10.63 4.11
C SER A 187 -1.74 -10.68 3.28
N LYS A 188 -1.65 -10.95 1.97
CA LYS A 188 -2.82 -11.07 1.09
C LYS A 188 -3.64 -12.33 1.33
N THR A 189 -2.98 -13.45 1.60
CA THR A 189 -3.67 -14.70 1.94
C THR A 189 -4.44 -14.52 3.25
N ASN A 190 -3.77 -14.00 4.28
CA ASN A 190 -4.36 -13.71 5.58
C ASN A 190 -5.53 -12.71 5.52
N ALA A 191 -5.47 -11.73 4.62
CA ALA A 191 -6.55 -10.75 4.45
C ALA A 191 -7.90 -11.36 4.00
N VAL A 192 -7.89 -12.57 3.43
CA VAL A 192 -9.09 -13.32 3.01
C VAL A 192 -9.36 -14.46 3.99
N THR A 193 -8.35 -15.27 4.32
CA THR A 193 -8.53 -16.44 5.19
C THR A 193 -8.90 -16.07 6.63
N SER A 194 -8.48 -14.90 7.12
CA SER A 194 -8.88 -14.39 8.45
C SER A 194 -10.38 -14.17 8.62
N GLN A 195 -11.12 -14.03 7.51
CA GLN A 195 -12.58 -13.89 7.57
C GLN A 195 -13.29 -15.25 7.73
N ILE A 196 -12.62 -16.35 7.38
CA ILE A 196 -13.23 -17.68 7.36
C ILE A 196 -12.98 -18.34 8.73
N PRO A 197 -14.03 -18.68 9.50
CA PRO A 197 -13.88 -19.13 10.89
C PRO A 197 -13.36 -20.58 11.02
N TYR A 198 -12.96 -21.19 9.92
CA TYR A 198 -12.49 -22.56 9.83
C TYR A 198 -11.35 -22.68 8.82
N ASP A 199 -10.54 -23.72 8.98
CA ASP A 199 -9.43 -24.00 8.08
C ASP A 199 -9.94 -24.55 6.73
N LEU A 200 -9.52 -23.93 5.63
CA LEU A 200 -9.76 -24.43 4.28
C LEU A 200 -8.71 -25.48 3.88
N GLY A 201 -7.55 -25.52 4.53
CA GLY A 201 -6.38 -26.30 4.11
C GLY A 201 -5.57 -25.57 3.03
N GLU A 202 -4.25 -25.67 3.09
CA GLU A 202 -3.32 -24.91 2.24
C GLU A 202 -3.54 -25.11 0.73
N GLY A 203 -3.98 -26.30 0.32
CA GLY A 203 -4.24 -26.63 -1.09
C GLY A 203 -5.49 -25.99 -1.69
N ASN A 204 -6.32 -25.35 -0.87
CA ASN A 204 -7.62 -24.82 -1.27
C ASN A 204 -7.66 -23.28 -1.38
N VAL A 205 -6.54 -22.60 -1.09
CA VAL A 205 -6.42 -21.14 -1.16
C VAL A 205 -5.22 -20.76 -2.02
N HIS A 206 -5.44 -19.95 -3.05
CA HIS A 206 -4.36 -19.43 -3.89
C HIS A 206 -4.51 -17.92 -4.13
N VAL A 207 -3.72 -17.11 -3.44
CA VAL A 207 -3.77 -15.64 -3.54
C VAL A 207 -2.36 -15.09 -3.79
N GLY A 208 -2.20 -14.27 -4.83
CA GLY A 208 -0.92 -13.62 -5.11
C GLY A 208 -0.86 -12.92 -6.46
N PRO A 209 0.24 -12.21 -6.74
CA PRO A 209 0.59 -11.86 -8.11
C PRO A 209 0.82 -13.13 -8.91
N SER A 210 0.25 -13.15 -10.11
CA SER A 210 0.24 -14.31 -10.99
C SER A 210 1.22 -14.13 -12.13
N ASP A 211 1.18 -12.99 -12.82
CA ASP A 211 1.99 -12.77 -14.02
C ASP A 211 2.15 -11.29 -14.41
N TYR A 212 3.00 -11.06 -15.40
CA TYR A 212 3.24 -9.78 -16.06
C TYR A 212 2.79 -9.84 -17.53
N VAL A 213 1.87 -8.94 -17.90
CA VAL A 213 1.30 -8.88 -19.26
C VAL A 213 1.56 -7.48 -19.84
N PRO A 214 2.59 -7.30 -20.69
CA PRO A 214 3.10 -5.96 -21.06
C PRO A 214 2.05 -5.00 -21.61
N TRP A 215 1.14 -5.50 -22.46
CA TRP A 215 0.14 -4.65 -23.13
C TRP A 215 -0.95 -4.13 -22.18
N LEU A 216 -1.07 -4.68 -20.97
CA LEU A 216 -1.97 -4.12 -19.96
C LEU A 216 -1.51 -2.75 -19.47
N THR A 217 -0.23 -2.42 -19.61
CA THR A 217 0.38 -1.21 -19.04
C THR A 217 0.02 -1.10 -17.55
N ASP A 218 -0.39 0.06 -17.05
CA ASP A 218 -0.82 0.23 -15.65
C ASP A 218 -2.20 -0.38 -15.33
N ARG A 219 -2.87 -1.03 -16.28
CA ARG A 219 -4.07 -1.81 -15.95
C ARG A 219 -3.69 -3.07 -15.19
N LYS A 220 -4.57 -3.42 -14.27
CA LYS A 220 -4.51 -4.63 -13.48
C LYS A 220 -5.81 -5.38 -13.63
N TRP A 221 -5.68 -6.64 -13.96
CA TRP A 221 -6.78 -7.57 -14.03
C TRP A 221 -6.69 -8.53 -12.86
N CYS A 222 -7.84 -8.84 -12.28
CA CYS A 222 -7.95 -9.85 -11.25
C CYS A 222 -9.07 -10.82 -11.57
N HIS A 223 -8.78 -12.10 -11.45
CA HIS A 223 -9.76 -13.17 -11.49
C HIS A 223 -9.91 -13.76 -10.09
N ILE A 224 -11.12 -13.70 -9.56
CA ILE A 224 -11.49 -14.29 -8.27
C ILE A 224 -12.44 -15.43 -8.54
N ARG A 225 -12.21 -16.56 -7.87
CA ARG A 225 -13.14 -17.68 -7.85
C ARG A 225 -13.37 -18.12 -6.42
N ILE A 226 -14.63 -18.26 -6.03
CA ILE A 226 -15.04 -18.76 -4.72
C ILE A 226 -15.98 -19.94 -4.97
N GLU A 227 -15.64 -21.10 -4.41
CA GLU A 227 -16.46 -22.30 -4.46
C GLU A 227 -16.95 -22.62 -3.05
N GLY A 228 -18.24 -22.92 -2.92
CA GLY A 228 -18.84 -23.30 -1.66
C GLY A 228 -20.02 -24.26 -1.83
N ARG A 229 -20.59 -24.64 -0.69
CA ARG A 229 -21.79 -25.49 -0.60
C ARG A 229 -22.91 -24.75 0.12
N THR A 230 -24.13 -24.94 -0.39
CA THR A 230 -25.36 -24.38 0.12
C THR A 230 -26.23 -25.46 0.77
N PHE A 231 -27.52 -25.17 0.98
CA PHE A 231 -28.49 -26.13 1.50
C PHE A 231 -28.49 -27.44 0.71
N GLY A 232 -28.44 -28.57 1.43
CA GLY A 232 -28.37 -29.90 0.82
C GLY A 232 -27.04 -30.23 0.15
N ASP A 233 -25.94 -29.58 0.57
CA ASP A 233 -24.61 -29.73 -0.01
C ASP A 233 -24.53 -29.38 -1.50
N VAL A 234 -25.49 -28.60 -2.00
CA VAL A 234 -25.53 -28.20 -3.41
C VAL A 234 -24.41 -27.20 -3.70
N PRO A 235 -23.57 -27.43 -4.73
CA PRO A 235 -22.47 -26.54 -5.08
C PRO A 235 -22.96 -25.14 -5.49
N LEU A 236 -22.27 -24.12 -5.00
CA LEU A 236 -22.41 -22.73 -5.42
C LEU A 236 -21.03 -22.19 -5.78
N ASN A 237 -20.91 -21.65 -6.98
CA ASN A 237 -19.66 -21.10 -7.50
C ASN A 237 -19.87 -19.65 -7.89
N LEU A 238 -18.91 -18.80 -7.56
CA LEU A 238 -18.81 -17.43 -8.05
C LEU A 238 -17.47 -17.28 -8.77
N GLU A 239 -17.51 -16.69 -9.95
CA GLU A 239 -16.32 -16.24 -10.67
C GLU A 239 -16.50 -14.77 -11.03
N LEU A 240 -15.47 -13.97 -10.75
CA LEU A 240 -15.48 -12.53 -10.98
C LEU A 240 -14.19 -12.11 -11.68
N LYS A 241 -14.34 -11.23 -12.68
CA LYS A 241 -13.24 -10.48 -13.27
C LYS A 241 -13.34 -9.02 -12.84
N LEU A 242 -12.25 -8.49 -12.28
CA LEU A 242 -12.09 -7.07 -11.96
C LEU A 242 -11.03 -6.46 -12.88
N GLU A 243 -11.35 -5.35 -13.53
CA GLU A 243 -10.41 -4.57 -14.33
C GLU A 243 -10.30 -3.15 -13.74
N VAL A 244 -9.08 -2.73 -13.43
CA VAL A 244 -8.80 -1.40 -12.91
C VAL A 244 -7.54 -0.83 -13.54
N TRP A 245 -7.39 0.49 -13.49
CA TRP A 245 -6.08 1.14 -13.58
C TRP A 245 -5.45 1.14 -12.19
N ASP A 246 -4.30 0.49 -11.99
CA ASP A 246 -3.77 0.21 -10.64
C ASP A 246 -3.31 1.48 -9.93
N SER A 247 -2.53 2.34 -10.60
CA SER A 247 -1.97 3.55 -9.97
C SER A 247 -3.02 4.62 -9.63
N PRO A 248 -3.96 4.99 -10.50
CA PRO A 248 -5.04 5.93 -10.16
C PRO A 248 -5.94 5.43 -9.02
N ASN A 249 -6.06 4.11 -8.87
CA ASN A 249 -6.91 3.49 -7.85
C ASN A 249 -6.38 3.71 -6.41
N SER A 250 -5.11 4.07 -6.21
CA SER A 250 -4.59 4.52 -4.91
C SER A 250 -4.40 6.04 -4.80
N ALA A 251 -4.33 6.76 -5.93
CA ALA A 251 -4.04 8.20 -5.95
C ALA A 251 -4.99 9.01 -5.07
N GLY A 252 -6.30 8.75 -5.13
CA GLY A 252 -7.29 9.42 -4.27
C GLY A 252 -7.06 9.15 -2.78
N VAL A 253 -6.70 7.91 -2.42
CA VAL A 253 -6.40 7.52 -1.04
C VAL A 253 -5.15 8.24 -0.52
N VAL A 254 -4.14 8.40 -1.38
CA VAL A 254 -2.89 9.08 -1.02
C VAL A 254 -3.07 10.58 -0.83
N VAL A 255 -3.93 11.22 -1.64
CA VAL A 255 -4.28 12.64 -1.44
C VAL A 255 -4.82 12.86 -0.03
N ASP A 256 -5.73 11.99 0.44
CA ASP A 256 -6.29 12.11 1.80
C ASP A 256 -5.29 11.76 2.89
N ALA A 257 -4.42 10.75 2.67
CA ALA A 257 -3.34 10.41 3.60
C ALA A 257 -2.35 11.58 3.80
N VAL A 258 -1.96 12.26 2.72
CA VAL A 258 -1.08 13.45 2.78
C VAL A 258 -1.74 14.59 3.54
N ARG A 259 -3.04 14.84 3.29
CA ARG A 259 -3.81 15.87 4.00
C ARG A 259 -3.91 15.56 5.49
N CYS A 260 -4.14 14.30 5.86
CA CYS A 260 -4.17 13.87 7.26
C CYS A 260 -2.80 14.00 7.93
N ALA A 261 -1.71 13.64 7.25
CA ALA A 261 -0.36 13.84 7.75
C ALA A 261 -0.07 15.33 7.99
N LYS A 262 -0.42 16.21 7.05
CA LYS A 262 -0.27 17.65 7.22
C LYS A 262 -1.11 18.20 8.38
N LEU A 263 -2.36 17.73 8.52
CA LEU A 263 -3.24 18.12 9.62
C LEU A 263 -2.68 17.70 10.99
N ALA A 264 -2.07 16.52 11.08
CA ALA A 264 -1.36 16.09 12.29
C ALA A 264 -0.19 17.03 12.62
N MET A 265 0.60 17.42 11.62
CA MET A 265 1.68 18.40 11.82
C MET A 265 1.15 19.75 12.33
N ASP A 266 0.05 20.25 11.75
CA ASP A 266 -0.58 21.51 12.19
C ASP A 266 -1.09 21.46 13.63
N ARG A 267 -1.38 20.27 14.15
CA ARG A 267 -1.82 20.02 15.52
C ARG A 267 -0.69 19.58 16.46
N GLY A 268 0.55 19.49 15.98
CA GLY A 268 1.68 18.99 16.76
C GLY A 268 1.56 17.51 17.15
N ILE A 269 0.81 16.73 16.38
CA ILE A 269 0.66 15.28 16.58
C ILE A 269 1.80 14.57 15.83
N SER A 270 2.55 13.74 16.55
CA SER A 270 3.67 12.95 16.04
C SER A 270 3.40 11.44 16.11
N GLY A 271 4.29 10.64 15.51
CA GLY A 271 4.13 9.19 15.48
C GLY A 271 3.09 8.72 14.47
N GLN A 272 2.65 7.47 14.61
CA GLN A 272 1.67 6.88 13.71
C GLN A 272 0.27 7.45 13.96
N ILE A 273 -0.45 7.86 12.91
CA ILE A 273 -1.83 8.35 13.04
C ILE A 273 -2.81 7.16 12.93
N PRO A 274 -3.48 6.72 14.00
CA PRO A 274 -4.18 5.43 14.01
C PRO A 274 -5.34 5.35 13.01
N GLY A 275 -6.26 6.32 13.01
CA GLY A 275 -7.42 6.35 12.11
C GLY A 275 -7.02 6.36 10.63
N PRO A 276 -6.28 7.37 10.16
CA PRO A 276 -5.76 7.43 8.79
C PRO A 276 -4.97 6.19 8.38
N SER A 277 -4.12 5.64 9.25
CA SER A 277 -3.38 4.42 8.93
C SER A 277 -4.31 3.22 8.77
N ALA A 278 -5.26 3.01 9.69
CA ALA A 278 -6.19 1.89 9.63
C ALA A 278 -7.09 1.95 8.38
N TYR A 279 -7.53 3.15 8.00
CA TYR A 279 -8.44 3.32 6.89
C TYR A 279 -7.73 3.32 5.53
N PHE A 280 -6.57 3.99 5.40
CA PHE A 280 -5.87 4.15 4.13
C PHE A 280 -4.82 3.09 3.82
N MET A 281 -4.36 2.33 4.82
CA MET A 281 -3.24 1.39 4.68
C MET A 281 -3.67 -0.07 4.91
N LYS A 282 -3.01 -1.01 4.24
CA LYS A 282 -3.30 -2.45 4.34
C LYS A 282 -2.69 -3.07 5.61
N SER A 283 -1.58 -2.52 6.09
CA SER A 283 -0.83 -3.03 7.24
C SER A 283 -0.69 -1.97 8.34
N PRO A 284 -1.80 -1.48 8.92
CA PRO A 284 -1.73 -0.60 10.09
C PRO A 284 -1.15 -1.32 11.32
N ALA A 285 -0.73 -0.55 12.33
CA ALA A 285 -0.32 -1.07 13.63
C ALA A 285 -1.45 -1.89 14.30
N VAL A 286 -2.69 -1.36 14.24
CA VAL A 286 -3.89 -2.00 14.76
C VAL A 286 -4.86 -2.24 13.61
N GLN A 287 -5.18 -3.51 13.36
CA GLN A 287 -6.19 -3.90 12.37
C GLN A 287 -7.57 -3.52 12.88
N THR A 288 -8.32 -2.80 12.05
CA THR A 288 -9.66 -2.27 12.37
C THR A 288 -10.57 -2.52 11.18
N THR A 289 -11.86 -2.75 11.42
CA THR A 289 -12.85 -2.87 10.34
C THR A 289 -12.95 -1.55 9.58
N ASP A 290 -13.22 -1.61 8.26
CA ASP A 290 -13.15 -0.43 7.40
C ASP A 290 -14.20 0.66 7.77
N ASP A 291 -15.35 0.27 8.33
CA ASP A 291 -16.38 1.17 8.85
C ASP A 291 -15.91 1.95 10.08
N LEU A 292 -15.39 1.26 11.10
CA LEU A 292 -14.83 1.91 12.29
C LEU A 292 -13.60 2.73 11.93
N ALA A 293 -12.73 2.23 11.06
CA ALA A 293 -11.56 2.98 10.59
C ALA A 293 -11.95 4.26 9.86
N ARG A 294 -13.07 4.25 9.11
CA ARG A 294 -13.62 5.46 8.49
C ARG A 294 -14.08 6.46 9.54
N ASP A 295 -14.84 6.03 10.53
CA ASP A 295 -15.32 6.90 11.61
C ASP A 295 -14.14 7.52 12.40
N MET A 296 -13.06 6.76 12.61
CA MET A 296 -11.83 7.26 13.21
C MET A 296 -11.15 8.35 12.36
N VAL A 297 -11.22 8.26 11.02
CA VAL A 297 -10.71 9.31 10.13
C VAL A 297 -11.58 10.56 10.20
N GLU A 298 -12.91 10.42 10.19
CA GLU A 298 -13.83 11.55 10.28
C GLU A 298 -13.67 12.28 11.63
N ALA A 299 -13.59 11.55 12.74
CA ALA A 299 -13.31 12.10 14.08
C ALA A 299 -11.94 12.80 14.12
N PHE A 300 -10.90 12.17 13.55
CA PHE A 300 -9.59 12.79 13.43
C PHE A 300 -9.65 14.10 12.62
N ILE A 301 -10.36 14.14 11.49
CA ILE A 301 -10.51 15.37 10.70
C ILE A 301 -11.24 16.44 11.50
N ALA A 302 -12.34 16.10 12.17
CA ALA A 302 -13.14 17.01 12.99
C ALA A 302 -12.39 17.54 14.23
N GLY A 303 -11.35 16.84 14.70
CA GLY A 303 -10.64 17.17 15.94
C GLY A 303 -11.39 16.68 17.19
N GLU A 304 -12.20 15.63 17.03
CA GLU A 304 -12.95 14.98 18.11
C GLU A 304 -12.12 13.85 18.73
N ASP A 305 -12.47 13.46 19.95
CA ASP A 305 -11.83 12.33 20.63
C ASP A 305 -12.11 11.04 19.85
N ILE A 306 -11.04 10.32 19.53
CA ILE A 306 -11.08 9.09 18.75
C ILE A 306 -11.69 7.98 19.64
N PRO A 307 -12.70 7.23 19.18
CA PRO A 307 -13.10 6.00 19.85
C PRO A 307 -11.87 5.07 19.90
N ALA A 308 -11.41 4.72 21.10
CA ALA A 308 -10.24 3.85 21.24
C ALA A 308 -10.50 2.55 20.46
N PRO A 309 -9.58 2.11 19.57
CA PRO A 309 -9.76 0.86 18.87
C PRO A 309 -9.74 -0.27 19.90
N THR A 310 -10.91 -0.84 20.18
CA THR A 310 -10.97 -2.11 20.92
C THR A 310 -10.39 -3.16 20.00
N ALA A 311 -9.23 -3.72 20.36
CA ALA A 311 -8.69 -4.89 19.69
C ALA A 311 -9.82 -5.92 19.59
N THR A 312 -10.23 -6.27 18.36
CA THR A 312 -11.16 -7.36 18.15
C THR A 312 -10.50 -8.61 18.71
N THR A 313 -10.94 -9.02 19.90
CA THR A 313 -10.59 -10.31 20.45
C THR A 313 -11.16 -11.33 19.46
N PRO A 314 -10.36 -12.26 18.91
CA PRO A 314 -10.95 -13.34 18.13
C PRO A 314 -12.01 -13.99 19.01
N ALA A 315 -13.24 -14.06 18.51
CA ALA A 315 -14.36 -14.65 19.23
C ALA A 315 -13.88 -15.93 19.90
N ALA A 316 -14.02 -15.99 21.22
CA ALA A 316 -13.61 -17.16 21.99
C ALA A 316 -14.16 -18.39 21.28
N LYS A 317 -13.27 -19.32 20.90
CA LYS A 317 -13.68 -20.64 20.43
C LYS A 317 -14.56 -21.20 21.54
N ASP A 318 -15.86 -21.23 21.29
CA ASP A 318 -16.81 -21.89 22.15
C ASP A 318 -16.42 -23.36 22.12
N GLN A 319 -15.67 -23.80 23.14
CA GLN A 319 -15.46 -25.20 23.42
C GLN A 319 -16.78 -25.71 24.01
N GLY A 320 -17.76 -25.89 23.12
CA GLY A 320 -19.00 -26.57 23.39
C GLY A 320 -18.69 -28.04 23.63
N SER A 321 -18.54 -28.40 24.90
CA SER A 321 -18.68 -29.75 25.40
C SER A 321 -20.13 -30.22 25.23
N ALA A 322 -20.35 -31.19 24.33
CA ALA A 322 -21.34 -32.26 24.44
C ALA A 322 -21.06 -33.32 23.36
#